data_AF-A0A9E9NQ35-F1
#
_entry.id   AF-A0A9E9NQ35-F1
#
_cell.length_a   1.000
_cell.length_b   1.000
_cell.length_c   1.000
_cell.angle_alpha   90.00
_cell.angle_beta   90.00
_cell.angle_gamma   90.00
#
_symmetry.space_group_name_H-M   'P 1'
#
loop_
_entity.id
_entity.type
_entity.pdbx_description
1 polymer ?
#
loop_
_entity_poly.entity_id
_entity_poly.type
_entity_poly.pdbx_seq_one_letter_code
_entity_poly.pdbx_strand_id
1 'polypeptide(L)'
;MSLIPCRSCERPLSKDAKNCPNCGEKRPTKHKKPTDYRRLGKLFLILLAVYVVAIILSKALDLKSNTSSSNSSDQEAQRQERDRIINIEVESEMTLRKFLKDSDSAEIRNQNEYCGEVNSKNAFGGYTGFKRYIASPTLVAIEGENMSSSEFQSAWNKVCP
;
A
#
# COMPACT_ATOMS: atom_id res chain seq x y z
N MET A 1 -10.56 64.74 -32.53
CA MET A 1 -10.09 63.63 -31.67
C MET A 1 -11.10 63.44 -30.54
N SER A 2 -11.55 62.21 -30.26
CA SER A 2 -12.52 62.00 -29.16
C SER A 2 -11.78 61.86 -27.84
N LEU A 3 -11.98 62.83 -26.95
CA LEU A 3 -11.44 62.83 -25.59
C LEU A 3 -12.39 62.06 -24.67
N ILE A 4 -11.83 61.35 -23.70
CA ILE A 4 -12.57 60.66 -22.63
C ILE A 4 -12.14 61.22 -21.27
N PRO A 5 -13.03 61.28 -20.27
CA PRO A 5 -12.65 61.72 -18.93
C PRO A 5 -11.77 60.68 -18.24
N CYS A 6 -10.80 61.14 -17.47
CA CYS A 6 -10.01 60.28 -16.59
C CYS A 6 -10.88 59.78 -15.43
N ARG A 7 -10.81 58.49 -15.09
CA ARG A 7 -11.61 57.94 -13.98
C ARG A 7 -11.17 58.43 -12.59
N SER A 8 -9.97 58.98 -12.47
CA SER A 8 -9.39 59.42 -11.20
C SER A 8 -9.57 60.93 -10.99
N CYS A 9 -9.25 61.75 -12.01
CA CYS A 9 -9.28 63.22 -11.89
C CYS A 9 -10.28 63.91 -12.84
N GLU A 10 -11.09 63.15 -13.58
CA GLU A 10 -12.15 63.61 -14.49
C GLU A 10 -11.71 64.51 -15.66
N ARG A 11 -10.44 64.90 -15.73
CA ARG A 11 -9.91 65.72 -16.82
C ARG A 11 -9.91 64.96 -18.15
N PRO A 12 -10.13 65.67 -19.27
CA PRO A 12 -10.14 65.05 -20.59
C PRO A 12 -8.76 64.49 -20.94
N LEU A 13 -8.75 63.28 -21.49
CA LEU A 13 -7.53 62.59 -21.93
C LEU A 13 -7.75 61.91 -23.29
N SER A 14 -6.65 61.70 -24.02
CA SER A 14 -6.69 60.99 -25.30
C SER A 14 -6.98 59.49 -25.12
N LYS A 15 -7.78 58.90 -26.01
CA LYS A 15 -8.08 57.44 -25.99
C LYS A 15 -6.86 56.55 -26.13
N ASP A 16 -5.70 57.07 -26.52
CA ASP A 16 -4.47 56.30 -26.73
C ASP A 16 -3.39 56.54 -25.66
N ALA A 17 -3.67 57.39 -24.66
CA ALA A 17 -2.71 57.63 -23.58
C ALA A 17 -2.62 56.42 -22.63
N LYS A 18 -1.38 55.97 -22.35
CA LYS A 18 -1.09 54.89 -21.39
C LYS A 18 -1.27 55.35 -19.93
N ASN A 19 -0.96 56.62 -19.66
CA ASN A 19 -1.07 57.26 -18.34
C ASN A 19 -1.77 58.60 -18.49
N CYS A 20 -2.53 59.01 -17.46
CA CYS A 20 -3.11 60.34 -17.42
C CYS A 20 -2.01 61.39 -17.19
N PRO A 21 -1.87 62.44 -18.03
CA PRO A 21 -0.86 63.48 -17.82
C PRO A 21 -1.15 64.40 -16.64
N ASN A 22 -2.40 64.44 -16.17
CA ASN A 22 -2.82 65.33 -15.08
C ASN A 22 -2.68 64.70 -13.69
N CYS A 23 -2.91 63.39 -13.56
CA CYS A 23 -2.85 62.69 -12.27
C CYS A 23 -1.96 61.44 -12.25
N GLY A 24 -1.36 61.05 -13.37
CA GLY A 24 -0.44 59.91 -13.46
C GLY A 24 -1.09 58.52 -13.52
N GLU A 25 -2.39 58.41 -13.24
CA GLU A 25 -3.09 57.11 -13.16
C GLU A 25 -2.94 56.29 -14.45
N LYS A 26 -2.61 55.00 -14.29
CA LYS A 26 -2.44 54.07 -15.42
C LYS A 26 -3.81 53.72 -16.00
N ARG A 27 -3.95 53.81 -17.31
CA ARG A 27 -5.17 53.38 -17.97
C ARG A 27 -5.21 51.85 -18.07
N PRO A 28 -6.35 51.18 -17.81
CA PRO A 28 -6.46 49.74 -18.05
C PRO A 28 -6.21 49.45 -19.55
N THR A 29 -5.16 48.68 -19.84
CA THR A 29 -4.79 48.29 -21.20
C THR A 29 -5.78 47.27 -21.76
N LYS A 30 -6.12 47.39 -23.05
CA LYS A 30 -7.06 46.51 -23.77
C LYS A 30 -6.73 45.01 -23.59
N HIS A 31 -7.79 44.20 -23.54
CA HIS A 31 -7.80 42.73 -23.49
C HIS A 31 -6.75 42.08 -24.41
N LYS A 32 -6.03 41.08 -23.88
CA LYS A 32 -5.24 40.14 -24.67
C LYS A 32 -6.18 39.43 -25.65
N LYS A 33 -5.83 39.41 -26.93
CA LYS A 33 -6.58 38.65 -27.95
C LYS A 33 -6.62 37.17 -27.55
N PRO A 34 -7.78 36.49 -27.68
CA PRO A 34 -7.86 35.08 -27.37
C PRO A 34 -6.87 34.31 -28.24
N THR A 35 -6.04 33.49 -27.59
CA THR A 35 -5.14 32.54 -28.25
C THR A 35 -5.93 31.68 -29.22
N ASP A 36 -5.39 31.52 -30.42
CA ASP A 36 -5.98 30.84 -31.58
C ASP A 36 -6.45 29.41 -31.23
N TYR A 37 -7.69 29.30 -30.76
CA TYR A 37 -8.40 28.08 -30.35
C TYR A 37 -8.36 27.00 -31.43
N ARG A 38 -8.15 27.37 -32.69
CA ARG A 38 -8.05 26.46 -33.83
C ARG A 38 -6.79 25.59 -33.78
N ARG A 39 -5.67 26.11 -33.22
CA ARG A 39 -4.45 25.31 -32.99
C ARG A 39 -4.60 24.42 -31.76
N LEU A 40 -5.26 24.92 -30.71
CA LEU A 40 -5.50 24.16 -29.48
C LEU A 40 -6.48 22.99 -29.72
N GLY A 41 -7.55 23.21 -30.47
CA GLY A 41 -8.52 22.18 -30.83
C GLY A 41 -7.91 21.06 -31.67
N LYS A 42 -6.98 21.38 -32.60
CA LYS A 42 -6.25 20.35 -33.35
C LYS A 42 -5.35 19.49 -32.45
N LEU A 43 -4.68 20.09 -31.47
CA LEU A 43 -3.85 19.34 -30.53
C LEU A 43 -4.70 18.42 -29.64
N PHE A 44 -5.85 18.88 -29.16
CA PHE A 44 -6.79 18.04 -28.39
C PHE A 44 -7.33 16.86 -29.19
N LEU A 45 -7.66 17.05 -30.48
CA LEU A 45 -8.12 15.96 -31.35
C LEU A 45 -7.03 14.90 -31.60
N ILE A 46 -5.79 15.33 -31.78
CA ILE A 46 -4.65 14.41 -31.93
C ILE A 46 -4.44 13.61 -30.65
N LEU A 47 -4.46 14.26 -29.48
CA LEU A 47 -4.31 13.57 -28.18
C LEU A 47 -5.44 12.56 -27.93
N LEU A 48 -6.70 12.92 -28.25
CA LEU A 48 -7.83 11.98 -28.14
C LEU A 48 -7.67 10.78 -29.07
N ALA A 49 -7.24 10.99 -30.32
CA ALA A 49 -7.01 9.90 -31.26
C ALA A 49 -5.90 8.95 -30.77
N VAL A 50 -4.79 9.50 -30.27
CA VAL A 50 -3.68 8.70 -29.69
C VAL A 50 -4.14 7.91 -28.47
N TYR A 51 -4.95 8.51 -27.59
CA TYR A 51 -5.51 7.84 -26.41
C TYR A 51 -6.44 6.67 -26.79
N VAL A 52 -7.32 6.86 -27.78
CA VAL A 52 -8.21 5.79 -28.28
C VAL A 52 -7.41 4.66 -28.92
N VAL A 53 -6.40 4.99 -29.72
CA VAL A 53 -5.50 3.99 -30.32
C VAL A 53 -4.72 3.23 -29.24
N ALA A 54 -4.27 3.89 -28.17
CA ALA A 54 -3.63 3.24 -27.03
C ALA A 54 -4.58 2.28 -26.29
N ILE A 55 -5.86 2.61 -26.12
CA ILE A 55 -6.86 1.68 -25.56
C ILE A 55 -7.04 0.47 -26.47
N ILE A 56 -7.19 0.67 -27.78
CA ILE A 56 -7.35 -0.44 -28.75
C ILE A 56 -6.10 -1.33 -28.78
N LEU A 57 -4.91 -0.73 -28.79
CA LEU A 57 -3.64 -1.46 -28.70
C LEU A 57 -3.48 -2.18 -27.36
N SER A 58 -3.94 -1.62 -26.24
CA SER A 58 -3.93 -2.29 -24.94
C SER A 58 -4.83 -3.51 -24.91
N LYS A 59 -5.92 -3.53 -25.71
CA LYS A 59 -6.80 -4.69 -25.89
C LYS A 59 -6.23 -5.71 -26.89
N ALA A 60 -5.45 -5.27 -27.86
CA ALA A 60 -4.84 -6.14 -28.87
C ALA A 60 -3.51 -6.76 -28.38
N LEU A 61 -2.77 -6.04 -27.54
CA LEU A 61 -1.56 -6.48 -26.83
C LEU A 61 -1.94 -7.07 -25.46
N ASP A 62 -2.97 -7.92 -25.43
CA ASP A 62 -3.16 -8.92 -24.38
C ASP A 62 -1.96 -9.89 -24.42
N LEU A 63 -0.80 -9.39 -23.98
CA LEU A 63 0.28 -10.19 -23.45
C LEU A 63 -0.32 -10.91 -22.26
N LYS A 64 -0.78 -12.12 -22.56
CA LYS A 64 -1.22 -13.20 -21.69
C LYS A 64 -0.22 -13.39 -20.55
N SER A 65 -0.26 -12.48 -19.56
CA SER A 65 0.14 -12.83 -18.21
C SER A 65 -0.90 -13.85 -17.77
N ASN A 66 -0.42 -15.02 -17.36
CA ASN A 66 -1.24 -16.10 -16.83
C ASN A 66 -1.90 -15.63 -15.52
N THR A 67 -2.90 -14.75 -15.63
CA THR A 67 -3.88 -14.50 -14.60
C THR A 67 -4.90 -15.60 -14.77
N SER A 68 -4.76 -16.57 -13.88
CA SER A 68 -5.67 -17.66 -13.59
C SER A 68 -7.12 -17.20 -13.66
N SER A 69 -7.72 -17.37 -14.84
CA SER A 69 -9.13 -17.69 -14.99
C SER A 69 -9.34 -19.10 -14.40
N SER A 70 -9.27 -19.22 -13.09
CA SER A 70 -9.81 -20.35 -12.33
C SER A 70 -10.90 -19.78 -11.44
N ASN A 71 -12.06 -20.44 -11.50
CA ASN A 71 -13.33 -20.07 -10.89
C ASN A 71 -13.19 -19.30 -9.56
N SER A 72 -14.00 -18.24 -9.40
CA SER A 72 -14.08 -17.45 -8.17
C SER A 72 -14.28 -18.29 -6.90
N SER A 73 -14.90 -19.48 -7.00
CA SER A 73 -15.03 -20.44 -5.90
C SER A 73 -13.70 -21.05 -5.43
N ASP A 74 -12.80 -21.39 -6.36
CA ASP A 74 -11.55 -22.08 -6.04
C ASP A 74 -10.54 -21.11 -5.44
N GLN A 75 -10.55 -19.86 -5.91
CA GLN A 75 -9.74 -18.80 -5.33
C GLN A 75 -10.19 -18.44 -3.92
N GLU A 76 -11.50 -18.39 -3.68
CA GLU A 76 -12.05 -18.11 -2.35
C GLU A 76 -11.71 -19.23 -1.36
N ALA A 77 -11.86 -20.50 -1.76
CA ALA A 77 -11.47 -21.64 -0.93
C ALA A 77 -9.97 -21.65 -0.59
N GLN A 78 -9.10 -21.34 -1.56
CA GLN A 78 -7.66 -21.22 -1.32
C GLN A 78 -7.30 -20.07 -0.38
N ARG A 79 -7.98 -18.92 -0.50
CA ARG A 79 -7.80 -17.78 0.41
C ARG A 79 -8.22 -18.16 1.83
N GLN A 80 -9.38 -18.79 1.99
CA GLN A 80 -9.87 -19.22 3.28
C GLN A 80 -8.92 -20.22 3.96
N GLU A 81 -8.38 -21.18 3.21
CA GLU A 81 -7.42 -22.13 3.76
C GLU A 81 -6.10 -21.46 4.15
N ARG A 82 -5.61 -20.55 3.31
CA ARG A 82 -4.41 -19.74 3.62
C ARG A 82 -4.61 -18.91 4.89
N ASP A 83 -5.73 -18.20 4.98
CA ASP A 83 -6.06 -17.37 6.13
C ASP A 83 -6.19 -18.23 7.40
N ARG A 84 -6.74 -19.44 7.27
CA ARG A 84 -6.83 -20.40 8.37
C ARG A 84 -5.44 -20.81 8.88
N ILE A 85 -4.51 -21.16 7.99
CA ILE A 85 -3.14 -21.55 8.38
C ILE A 85 -2.42 -20.37 9.05
N ILE A 86 -2.54 -19.16 8.48
CA ILE A 86 -1.95 -17.95 9.07
C ILE A 86 -2.52 -17.69 10.47
N ASN A 87 -3.83 -17.83 10.65
CA ASN A 87 -4.46 -17.64 11.96
C ASN A 87 -3.95 -18.67 12.98
N ILE A 88 -3.80 -19.93 12.57
CA ILE A 88 -3.22 -20.99 13.42
C ILE A 88 -1.79 -20.63 13.84
N GLU A 89 -0.95 -20.19 12.90
CA GLU A 89 0.44 -19.83 13.19
C GLU A 89 0.54 -18.62 14.13
N VAL A 90 -0.25 -17.58 13.87
CA VAL A 90 -0.28 -16.38 14.72
C VAL A 90 -0.77 -16.74 16.13
N GLU A 91 -1.80 -17.58 16.26
CA GLU A 91 -2.31 -18.01 17.56
C GLU A 91 -1.32 -18.92 18.32
N SER A 92 -0.66 -19.84 17.60
CA SER A 92 0.42 -20.68 18.12
C SER A 92 1.56 -19.83 18.69
N GLU A 93 2.06 -18.86 17.93
CA GLU A 93 3.12 -17.95 18.36
C GLU A 93 2.68 -17.12 19.58
N MET A 94 1.48 -16.53 19.56
CA MET A 94 0.96 -15.76 20.68
C MET A 94 0.86 -16.60 21.95
N THR A 95 0.40 -17.84 21.83
CA THR A 95 0.23 -18.75 22.97
C THR A 95 1.59 -19.19 23.53
N LEU A 96 2.53 -19.51 22.65
CA LEU A 96 3.92 -19.78 23.02
C LEU A 96 4.52 -18.59 23.76
N ARG A 97 4.47 -17.38 23.19
CA ARG A 97 5.05 -16.16 23.79
C ARG A 97 4.48 -15.88 25.18
N LYS A 98 3.18 -16.10 25.41
CA LYS A 98 2.54 -15.96 26.72
C LYS A 98 3.05 -17.00 27.74
N PHE A 99 3.50 -18.16 27.28
CA PHE A 99 4.03 -19.22 28.13
C PHE A 99 5.50 -19.01 28.52
N LEU A 100 6.29 -18.41 27.62
CA LEU A 100 7.72 -18.15 27.85
C LEU A 100 7.98 -17.19 29.01
N LYS A 101 9.14 -17.36 29.66
CA LYS A 101 9.55 -16.49 30.78
C LYS A 101 9.92 -15.08 30.33
N ASP A 102 10.56 -14.97 29.17
CA ASP A 102 10.92 -13.71 28.53
C ASP A 102 10.44 -13.77 27.07
N SER A 103 9.22 -13.31 26.83
CA SER A 103 8.59 -13.36 25.51
C SER A 103 9.30 -12.50 24.48
N ASP A 104 9.94 -11.41 24.90
CA ASP A 104 10.56 -10.44 24.02
C ASP A 104 11.92 -10.94 23.51
N SER A 105 12.56 -11.81 24.27
CA SER A 105 13.77 -12.53 23.85
C SER A 105 13.53 -13.69 22.88
N ALA A 106 12.27 -14.06 22.64
CA ALA A 106 11.94 -15.28 21.91
C ALA A 106 12.19 -15.15 20.40
N GLU A 107 13.09 -15.99 19.90
CA GLU A 107 13.32 -16.23 18.48
C GLU A 107 12.61 -17.52 18.06
N ILE A 108 11.71 -17.43 17.09
CA ILE A 108 10.94 -18.55 16.56
C ILE A 108 11.36 -18.81 15.11
N ARG A 109 11.51 -20.08 14.75
CA ARG A 109 11.82 -20.50 13.38
C ARG A 109 11.17 -21.84 13.04
N ASN A 110 11.15 -22.18 11.75
CA ASN A 110 10.60 -23.43 11.24
C ASN A 110 9.17 -23.70 11.74
N GLN A 111 8.39 -22.62 11.91
CA GLN A 111 7.01 -22.73 12.34
C GLN A 111 6.17 -23.30 11.21
N ASN A 112 5.34 -24.28 11.54
CA ASN A 112 4.33 -24.85 10.67
C ASN A 112 3.14 -25.21 11.55
N GLU A 113 2.04 -24.48 11.36
CA GLU A 113 0.84 -24.57 12.20
C GLU A 113 1.18 -24.39 13.70
N TYR A 114 0.94 -25.42 14.52
CA TYR A 114 1.17 -25.43 15.97
C TYR A 114 2.61 -25.80 16.37
N CYS A 115 3.46 -26.16 15.43
CA CYS A 115 4.78 -26.73 15.71
C CYS A 115 5.89 -25.83 15.21
N GLY A 116 7.03 -25.84 15.89
CA GLY A 116 8.21 -25.10 15.44
C GLY A 116 9.39 -25.24 16.40
N GLU A 117 10.36 -24.35 16.25
CA GLU A 117 11.50 -24.24 17.16
C GLU A 117 11.56 -22.85 17.78
N VAL A 118 11.91 -22.79 19.08
CA VAL A 118 12.04 -21.54 19.83
C VAL A 118 13.33 -21.52 20.63
N ASN A 119 13.96 -20.35 20.68
CA ASN A 119 15.04 -20.04 21.59
C ASN A 119 14.67 -18.77 22.38
N SER A 120 14.63 -18.85 23.71
CA SER A 120 14.30 -17.72 24.59
C SER A 120 15.11 -17.79 25.88
N LYS A 121 15.17 -16.68 26.63
CA LYS A 121 15.85 -16.67 27.93
C LYS A 121 15.03 -17.44 28.97
N ASN A 122 15.73 -18.28 29.72
CA ASN A 122 15.18 -18.97 30.89
C ASN A 122 15.09 -18.04 32.12
N ALA A 123 14.62 -18.58 33.25
CA ALA A 123 14.51 -17.81 34.51
C ALA A 123 15.84 -17.28 35.07
N PHE A 124 16.98 -17.77 34.57
CA PHE A 124 18.32 -17.29 34.93
C PHE A 124 18.88 -16.28 33.90
N GLY A 125 18.09 -15.90 32.90
CA GLY A 125 18.46 -14.91 31.88
C GLY A 125 19.34 -15.45 30.74
N GLY A 126 19.56 -16.76 30.67
CA GLY A 126 20.39 -17.40 29.64
C GLY A 126 19.58 -18.11 28.56
N TYR A 127 20.13 -18.15 27.33
CA TYR A 127 19.61 -18.97 26.24
C TYR A 127 20.12 -20.41 26.34
N THR A 128 19.28 -21.38 26.03
CA THR A 128 19.65 -22.81 26.00
C THR A 128 19.73 -23.39 24.59
N GLY A 129 19.58 -22.55 23.55
CA GLY A 129 19.49 -22.96 22.16
C GLY A 129 18.05 -23.23 21.72
N PHE A 130 17.88 -23.43 20.41
CA PHE A 130 16.58 -23.75 19.82
C PHE A 130 16.08 -25.11 20.30
N LYS A 131 14.85 -25.12 20.80
CA LYS A 131 14.11 -26.32 21.21
C LYS A 131 12.82 -26.41 20.43
N ARG A 132 12.40 -27.64 20.14
CA ARG A 132 11.11 -27.90 19.50
C ARG A 132 9.97 -27.57 20.47
N TYR A 133 8.90 -26.99 19.93
CA TYR A 133 7.68 -26.70 20.68
C TYR A 133 6.43 -27.16 19.92
N ILE A 134 5.38 -27.44 20.68
CA ILE A 134 4.00 -27.61 20.21
C ILE A 134 3.16 -26.61 21.01
N ALA A 135 2.56 -25.63 20.34
CA ALA A 135 1.77 -24.58 20.97
C ALA A 135 0.40 -24.50 20.30
N SER A 136 -0.64 -24.95 21.01
CA SER A 136 -2.04 -24.79 20.65
C SER A 136 -2.73 -23.82 21.62
N PRO A 137 -3.97 -23.38 21.35
CA PRO A 137 -4.67 -22.43 22.23
C PRO A 137 -4.83 -22.90 23.68
N THR A 138 -4.74 -24.21 23.93
CA THR A 138 -4.95 -24.83 25.24
C THR A 138 -3.71 -25.47 25.84
N LEU A 139 -2.63 -25.65 25.06
CA LEU A 139 -1.47 -26.42 25.47
C LEU A 139 -0.19 -25.81 24.88
N VAL A 140 0.85 -25.68 25.71
CA VAL A 140 2.21 -25.43 25.24
C VAL A 140 3.11 -26.53 25.78
N ALA A 141 3.87 -27.18 24.90
CA ALA A 141 4.89 -28.15 25.24
C ALA A 141 6.22 -27.74 24.58
N ILE A 142 7.30 -27.71 25.34
CA ILE A 142 8.66 -27.44 24.89
C ILE A 142 9.51 -28.64 25.27
N GLU A 143 10.22 -29.21 24.29
CA GLU A 143 11.00 -30.41 24.45
C GLU A 143 12.06 -30.27 25.56
N GLY A 144 12.02 -31.17 26.55
CA GLY A 144 13.00 -31.20 27.63
C GLY A 144 12.86 -30.04 28.63
N GLU A 145 11.75 -29.30 28.60
CA GLU A 145 11.42 -28.29 29.61
C GLU A 145 10.24 -28.72 30.47
N ASN A 146 9.03 -28.57 29.96
CA ASN A 146 7.79 -28.94 30.66
C ASN A 146 7.27 -30.32 30.24
N MET A 147 7.96 -30.99 29.33
CA MET A 147 7.68 -32.35 28.88
C MET A 147 9.00 -33.07 28.61
N SER A 148 9.08 -34.36 29.00
CA SER A 148 10.28 -35.16 28.72
C SER A 148 10.45 -35.36 27.21
N SER A 149 11.69 -35.50 26.73
CA SER A 149 11.96 -35.65 25.29
C SER A 149 11.26 -36.86 24.66
N SER A 150 11.10 -37.97 25.39
CA SER A 150 10.42 -39.17 24.89
C SER A 150 8.91 -38.97 24.72
N GLU A 151 8.26 -38.33 25.68
CA GLU A 151 6.84 -37.98 25.61
C GLU A 151 6.60 -36.93 24.53
N PHE A 152 7.46 -35.92 24.46
CA PHE A 152 7.40 -34.87 23.45
C PHE A 152 7.52 -35.45 22.04
N GLN A 153 8.50 -36.34 21.80
CA GLN A 153 8.66 -37.00 20.50
C GLN A 153 7.40 -37.78 20.08
N SER A 154 6.73 -38.42 21.05
CA SER A 154 5.48 -39.15 20.80
C SER A 154 4.32 -38.22 20.45
N ALA A 155 4.27 -37.03 21.04
CA ALA A 155 3.30 -35.99 20.68
C ALA A 155 3.63 -35.40 19.30
N TRP A 156 4.88 -34.99 19.09
CA TRP A 156 5.37 -34.40 17.84
C TRP A 156 4.98 -35.24 16.61
N ASN A 157 5.25 -36.55 16.65
CA ASN A 157 4.94 -37.47 15.55
C ASN A 157 3.42 -37.60 15.25
N LYS A 158 2.54 -37.18 16.16
CA LYS A 158 1.09 -37.28 16.01
C LYS A 158 0.44 -35.99 15.52
N VAL A 159 0.99 -34.84 15.92
CA VAL A 159 0.37 -33.52 15.67
C VAL A 159 1.16 -32.63 14.73
N CYS A 160 2.47 -32.84 14.59
CA CYS A 160 3.28 -32.01 13.71
C CYS A 160 3.42 -32.67 12.34
N PRO A 161 3.21 -31.91 11.25
CA PRO A 161 3.39 -32.39 9.88
C PRO A 161 4.86 -32.66 9.50
#